data_AF-A0A3D5N658-F1
#
_entry.id   AF-A0A3D5N658-F1
#
_cell.length_a   1.000
_cell.length_b   1.000
_cell.length_c   1.000
_cell.angle_alpha   90.00
_cell.angle_beta   90.00
_cell.angle_gamma   90.00
#
_symmetry.space_group_name_H-M   'P 1'
#
loop_
_entity.id
_entity.type
_entity.pdbx_description
1 polymer ?
#
loop_
_entity_poly.entity_id
_entity_poly.type
_entity_poly.pdbx_seq_one_letter_code
_entity_poly.pdbx_strand_id
1 'polypeptide(L)'
;DEVRQVNETLPEAQRIKRFLLLYKELDADDGELTRTRKVRRSVVAEKYADIIDAVYAGNDKVDIDTMITFQDGSKTRIQTSVRVIDLDENKAVKMAQKAAE
;
A
#
# COMPACT_ATOMS: atom_id res chain seq x y z
N ASP A 1 9.82 6.50 -10.10
CA ASP A 1 9.79 7.63 -11.04
C ASP A 1 8.38 7.96 -11.50
N GLU A 2 7.61 7.00 -12.01
CA GLU A 2 6.24 7.22 -12.50
C GLU A 2 5.31 7.99 -11.53
N VAL A 3 5.25 7.57 -10.26
CA VAL A 3 4.38 8.22 -9.26
C VAL A 3 4.74 9.69 -9.05
N ARG A 4 6.04 10.05 -9.16
CA ARG A 4 6.48 11.44 -9.06
C ARG A 4 5.99 12.26 -10.25
N GLN A 5 6.14 11.73 -11.47
CA GLN A 5 5.65 12.38 -12.70
C GLN A 5 4.13 12.59 -12.65
N VAL A 6 3.36 11.59 -12.20
CA VAL A 6 1.90 11.74 -12.02
C VAL A 6 1.58 12.81 -10.98
N ASN A 7 2.28 12.84 -9.84
CA ASN A 7 2.06 13.84 -8.79
C ASN A 7 2.31 15.28 -9.26
N GLU A 8 3.24 15.49 -10.21
CA GLU A 8 3.47 16.81 -10.80
C GLU A 8 2.22 17.35 -11.53
N THR A 9 1.41 16.46 -12.10
CA THR A 9 0.15 16.82 -12.79
C THR A 9 -1.04 17.03 -11.86
N LEU A 10 -0.92 16.67 -10.57
CA LEU A 10 -2.02 16.69 -9.63
C LEU A 10 -1.94 17.91 -8.69
N PRO A 11 -3.09 18.53 -8.33
CA PRO A 11 -3.16 19.48 -7.23
C PRO A 11 -2.60 18.89 -5.94
N GLU A 12 -2.00 19.71 -5.08
CA GLU A 12 -1.33 19.25 -3.85
C GLU A 12 -2.20 18.31 -3.00
N ALA A 13 -3.48 18.65 -2.84
CA ALA A 13 -4.44 17.85 -2.06
C ALA A 13 -4.72 16.45 -2.63
N GLN A 14 -4.40 16.20 -3.90
CA GLN A 14 -4.62 14.93 -4.59
C GLN A 14 -3.34 14.12 -4.81
N ARG A 15 -2.17 14.67 -4.47
CA ARG A 15 -0.89 13.98 -4.64
C ARG A 15 -0.79 12.76 -3.74
N ILE A 16 -0.21 11.69 -4.26
CA ILE A 16 0.10 10.48 -3.52
C ILE A 16 1.30 10.78 -2.62
N LYS A 17 1.07 10.76 -1.30
CA LYS A 17 2.09 11.00 -0.28
C LYS A 17 2.88 9.75 0.09
N ARG A 18 2.19 8.62 0.25
CA ARG A 18 2.79 7.32 0.57
C ARG A 18 2.08 6.23 -0.18
N PHE A 19 2.83 5.22 -0.59
CA PHE A 19 2.28 4.03 -1.22
C PHE A 19 3.20 2.83 -1.00
N LEU A 20 2.67 1.65 -1.27
CA LEU A 20 3.41 0.40 -1.32
C LEU A 20 2.86 -0.46 -2.46
N LEU A 21 3.65 -1.44 -2.87
CA LEU A 21 3.19 -2.48 -3.79
C LEU A 21 2.72 -3.67 -2.97
N LEU A 22 1.50 -4.14 -3.23
CA LEU A 22 0.98 -5.34 -2.61
C LEU A 22 1.79 -6.56 -3.07
N TYR A 23 1.88 -7.56 -2.19
CA TYR A 23 2.57 -8.82 -2.41
C TYR A 23 1.83 -9.77 -3.38
N LYS A 24 0.59 -9.42 -3.75
CA LYS A 24 -0.21 -10.09 -4.77
C LYS A 24 -1.11 -9.07 -5.48
N GLU A 25 -1.61 -9.45 -6.65
CA GLU A 25 -2.67 -8.70 -7.33
C GLU A 25 -4.03 -8.89 -6.62
N LEU A 26 -4.91 -7.90 -6.79
CA LEU A 26 -6.30 -8.02 -6.33
C LEU A 26 -7.06 -8.98 -7.24
N ASP A 27 -7.81 -9.91 -6.65
CA ASP A 27 -8.52 -10.95 -7.40
C ASP A 27 -10.05 -10.85 -7.22
N ALA A 28 -10.79 -11.15 -8.28
CA ALA A 28 -12.24 -11.25 -8.24
C ALA A 28 -12.71 -12.53 -7.53
N ASP A 29 -11.95 -13.62 -7.60
CA ASP A 29 -12.24 -14.88 -6.91
C ASP A 29 -12.06 -14.74 -5.39
N ASP A 30 -11.13 -13.86 -4.98
CA ASP A 30 -10.97 -13.43 -3.58
C ASP A 30 -12.04 -12.42 -3.13
N GLY A 31 -12.90 -11.96 -4.02
CA GLY A 31 -13.92 -10.95 -3.73
C GLY A 31 -13.39 -9.53 -3.54
N GLU A 32 -12.14 -9.26 -3.92
CA GLU A 32 -11.50 -7.94 -3.81
C GLU A 32 -11.88 -7.04 -5.00
N LEU A 33 -12.18 -7.66 -6.13
CA LEU A 33 -12.68 -7.02 -7.34
C LEU A 33 -14.07 -7.54 -7.73
N THR A 34 -14.78 -6.77 -8.55
CA THR A 34 -15.82 -7.33 -9.42
C THR A 34 -15.18 -8.09 -10.58
N ARG A 35 -15.93 -8.99 -11.25
CA ARG A 35 -15.45 -9.62 -12.49
C ARG A 35 -15.10 -8.62 -13.61
N THR A 36 -15.61 -7.40 -13.51
CA THR A 36 -15.28 -6.27 -14.40
C THR A 36 -14.13 -5.40 -13.90
N ARG A 37 -13.34 -5.86 -12.92
CA ARG A 37 -12.16 -5.19 -12.34
C ARG A 37 -12.45 -3.90 -11.54
N LYS A 38 -13.68 -3.72 -11.03
CA LYS A 38 -13.96 -2.64 -10.07
C LYS A 38 -13.58 -3.07 -8.66
N VAL A 39 -12.84 -2.24 -7.93
CA VAL A 39 -12.43 -2.51 -6.55
C VAL A 39 -13.63 -2.53 -5.60
N ARG A 40 -13.73 -3.58 -4.79
CA ARG A 40 -14.70 -3.69 -3.69
C ARG A 40 -14.07 -3.13 -2.41
N ARG A 41 -14.17 -1.81 -2.26
CA ARG A 41 -13.46 -1.04 -1.23
C ARG A 41 -13.62 -1.57 0.20
N SER A 42 -14.81 -1.99 0.61
CA SER A 42 -15.04 -2.52 1.97
C SER A 42 -14.24 -3.81 2.23
N VAL A 43 -14.25 -4.74 1.27
CA VAL A 43 -13.51 -6.00 1.36
C VAL A 43 -12.01 -5.76 1.39
N VAL A 44 -11.52 -4.85 0.54
CA VAL A 44 -10.09 -4.48 0.53
C VAL A 44 -9.70 -3.78 1.84
N ALA A 45 -10.52 -2.85 2.34
CA ALA A 45 -10.23 -2.17 3.60
C ALA A 45 -10.13 -3.15 4.78
N GLU A 46 -11.01 -4.15 4.83
CA GLU A 46 -10.99 -5.18 5.88
C GLU A 46 -9.78 -6.12 5.74
N LYS A 47 -9.56 -6.70 4.54
CA LYS A 47 -8.47 -7.68 4.33
C LYS A 47 -7.07 -7.10 4.51
N TYR A 48 -6.90 -5.82 4.18
CA TYR A 48 -5.59 -5.15 4.21
C TYR A 48 -5.51 -4.09 5.32
N ALA A 49 -6.38 -4.16 6.34
CA ALA A 49 -6.45 -3.18 7.42
C ALA A 49 -5.06 -2.92 8.06
N ASP A 50 -4.35 -3.97 8.46
CA ASP A 50 -3.03 -3.85 9.08
C ASP A 50 -2.01 -3.12 8.19
N ILE A 51 -2.05 -3.38 6.89
CA ILE A 51 -1.16 -2.75 5.90
C ILE A 51 -1.54 -1.27 5.73
N ILE A 52 -2.83 -0.98 5.61
CA ILE A 52 -3.34 0.39 5.48
C ILE A 52 -2.99 1.20 6.73
N ASP A 53 -3.22 0.64 7.90
CA ASP A 53 -2.93 1.28 9.19
C ASP A 53 -1.43 1.55 9.34
N ALA A 54 -0.57 0.62 8.96
CA ALA A 54 0.89 0.82 8.98
C ALA A 54 1.34 1.97 8.06
N VAL A 55 0.74 2.11 6.87
CA VAL A 55 1.04 3.23 5.94
C VAL A 55 0.63 4.58 6.55
N TYR A 56 -0.55 4.64 7.18
CA TYR A 56 -1.02 5.85 7.84
C TYR A 56 -0.21 6.19 9.10
N ALA A 57 0.20 5.19 9.87
CA ALA A 57 1.10 5.34 11.02
C ALA A 57 2.50 5.85 10.62
N GLY A 58 2.88 5.69 9.34
CA GLY A 58 4.15 6.18 8.81
C GLY A 58 5.30 5.22 8.97
N ASN A 59 5.00 3.92 9.07
CA ASN A 59 5.98 2.86 9.04
C ASN A 59 6.64 2.78 7.65
N ASP A 60 7.96 2.57 7.61
CA ASP A 60 8.69 2.45 6.35
C ASP A 60 8.63 1.04 5.75
N LYS A 61 8.12 0.07 6.52
CA LYS A 61 8.07 -1.35 6.18
C LYS A 61 6.83 -1.99 6.82
N VAL A 62 6.23 -2.94 6.11
CA VAL A 62 5.15 -3.80 6.63
C VAL A 62 5.55 -5.25 6.43
N ASP A 63 5.56 -6.03 7.51
CA ASP A 63 5.76 -7.47 7.47
C ASP A 63 4.42 -8.15 7.18
N ILE A 64 4.44 -9.10 6.25
CA ILE A 64 3.27 -9.83 5.77
C ILE A 64 3.49 -11.30 6.05
N ASP A 65 2.52 -11.90 6.74
CA ASP A 65 2.47 -13.33 6.98
C ASP A 65 1.04 -13.80 6.69
N THR A 66 0.83 -14.40 5.53
CA THR A 66 -0.51 -14.79 5.08
C THR A 66 -0.49 -16.08 4.27
N MET A 67 -1.64 -16.75 4.22
CA MET A 67 -1.85 -17.94 3.41
C MET A 67 -2.57 -17.55 2.12
N ILE A 68 -1.88 -17.65 0.99
CA ILE A 68 -2.51 -17.45 -0.32
C ILE A 68 -3.08 -18.77 -0.81
N THR A 69 -4.31 -18.73 -1.32
CA THR A 69 -4.92 -19.84 -2.04
C THR A 69 -4.72 -19.61 -3.53
N PHE A 70 -4.06 -20.53 -4.22
CA PHE A 70 -3.90 -20.48 -5.67
C PHE A 70 -5.16 -21.01 -6.37
N GLN A 71 -5.27 -20.74 -7.67
CA GLN A 71 -6.41 -21.17 -8.49
C GLN A 71 -6.56 -22.69 -8.59
N ASP A 72 -5.49 -23.46 -8.36
CA ASP A 72 -5.52 -24.92 -8.28
C ASP A 72 -5.98 -25.45 -6.90
N GLY A 73 -6.33 -24.55 -5.97
CA GLY A 73 -6.76 -24.85 -4.61
C GLY A 73 -5.60 -25.09 -3.63
N SER A 74 -4.36 -25.08 -4.09
CA SER A 74 -3.20 -25.19 -3.21
C SER A 74 -3.07 -23.94 -2.34
N LYS A 75 -2.55 -24.12 -1.11
CA LYS A 75 -2.32 -23.01 -0.19
C LYS A 75 -0.84 -22.92 0.12
N THR A 76 -0.27 -21.73 -0.03
CA THR A 76 1.12 -21.47 0.36
C THR A 76 1.16 -20.31 1.34
N ARG A 77 1.98 -20.47 2.38
CA ARG A 77 2.30 -19.38 3.30
C ARG A 77 3.30 -18.45 2.62
N ILE A 78 2.94 -17.18 2.53
CA ILE A 78 3.86 -16.12 2.14
C ILE A 78 4.28 -15.38 3.40
N GLN A 79 5.57 -15.41 3.65
CA GLN A 79 6.24 -14.54 4.61
C GLN A 79 7.13 -13.60 3.82
N THR A 80 6.75 -12.32 3.78
CA THR A 80 7.49 -11.31 3.04
C THR A 80 7.38 -9.98 3.75
N SER A 81 8.14 -9.01 3.27
CA SER A 81 7.98 -7.63 3.70
C SER A 81 7.93 -6.70 2.52
N VAL A 82 6.99 -5.75 2.58
CA VAL A 82 6.87 -4.69 1.60
C VAL A 82 7.38 -3.39 2.18
N ARG A 83 8.04 -2.60 1.33
CA ARG A 83 8.51 -1.26 1.69
C ARG A 83 7.42 -0.24 1.41
N VAL A 84 7.26 0.70 2.32
CA VAL A 84 6.45 1.90 2.12
C VAL A 84 7.34 2.97 1.51
N ILE A 85 6.95 3.49 0.36
CA ILE A 85 7.63 4.60 -0.30
C ILE A 85 6.96 5.89 0.16
N ASP A 86 7.73 6.71 0.86
CA ASP A 86 7.30 8.04 1.31
C ASP A 86 7.78 9.11 0.30
N LEU A 87 6.82 9.85 -0.24
CA LEU A 87 7.01 10.98 -1.14
C LEU A 87 6.60 12.30 -0.48
N ASP A 88 6.19 12.29 0.80
CA ASP A 88 5.79 13.52 1.49
C ASP A 88 7.02 14.35 1.85
N GLU A 89 7.28 15.36 1.02
CA GLU A 89 8.39 16.31 1.17
C GLU A 89 8.34 17.04 2.52
N ASN A 90 7.14 17.21 3.12
CA ASN A 90 6.99 17.84 4.43
C ASN A 90 7.56 17.01 5.58
N LYS A 91 7.63 15.67 5.45
CA LYS A 91 8.22 14.81 6.49
C LYS A 91 9.74 15.02 6.54
N ALA A 92 10.39 15.14 5.38
CA ALA A 92 11.83 15.42 5.29
C ALA A 92 12.20 16.77 5.93
N VAL A 93 11.39 17.81 5.67
CA VAL A 93 11.58 19.14 6.27
C VAL A 93 11.42 19.09 7.80
N LYS A 94 10.39 18.40 8.31
CA LYS A 94 10.17 18.24 9.76
C LYS A 94 11.27 17.43 10.46
N MET A 95 11.80 16.39 9.82
CA MET A 95 12.91 15.61 10.37
C MET A 95 14.22 16.41 10.40
N ALA A 96 14.50 17.20 9.36
CA ALA A 96 15.66 18.07 9.32
C ALA A 96 15.61 19.18 10.40
N GLN A 97 14.43 19.75 10.64
CA GLN A 97 14.24 20.76 11.71
C GLN A 97 14.43 20.17 13.11
N LYS A 98 13.92 18.96 13.37
CA LYS A 98 14.05 18.28 14.67
C LYS A 98 15.48 17.80 14.98
N ALA A 99 16.31 17.59 13.97
CA ALA A 99 17.72 17.20 14.15
C ALA A 99 18.67 18.40 14.33
N ALA A 100 18.20 19.62 14.06
CA ALA A 100 18.93 20.86 14.21
C ALA A 100 18.66 21.57 15.56
N GLU A 101 17.72 21.03 16.35
CA GLU A 101 17.39 21.43 17.73
C GLU A 101 17.96 20.42 18.72
#